data_AF-A0A0J9VPJ0-F1
#
_entry.id   AF-A0A0J9VPJ0-F1
#
_cell.length_a   1.000
_cell.length_b   1.000
_cell.length_c   1.000
_cell.angle_alpha   90.00
_cell.angle_beta   90.00
_cell.angle_gamma   90.00
#
_symmetry.space_group_name_H-M   'P 1'
#
loop_
_entity.id
_entity.type
_entity.pdbx_description
1 polymer ?
#
loop_
_entity_poly.entity_id
_entity_poly.type
_entity_poly.pdbx_seq_one_letter_code
_entity_poly.pdbx_strand_id
1 'polypeptide(L)'
;MIPPDALMEQPIPLRNPLLSYLGHMPTFEDIPLTRATNSKPTEPAYYHQIFERGIDPDVDNPSKFHDHSELPDVFLCLEDILQYREHVKARIMALYESEKPYTDRCIGRALWIARLCKARKRSYFTTPSKSMDRRAQADFNIGYHDPESDDGPNRFFAWDNEREPYEITVSPIKVQGRPVSNGEYAKYLVDVKEP
;
A
#
# COMPACT_ATOMS: atom_id res chain seq x y z
N MET A 1 15.32 9.87 13.70
CA MET A 1 13.99 9.59 14.32
C MET A 1 13.20 10.89 14.30
N ILE A 2 11.87 10.83 14.18
CA ILE A 2 11.00 12.01 14.23
C ILE A 2 11.01 12.53 15.69
N PRO A 3 11.21 13.83 15.93
CA PRO A 3 11.13 14.40 17.29
C PRO A 3 9.75 14.13 17.92
N PRO A 4 9.66 13.87 19.23
CA PRO A 4 8.37 13.63 19.90
C PRO A 4 7.36 14.76 19.67
N ASP A 5 7.82 16.00 19.71
CA ASP A 5 6.99 17.20 19.53
C ASP A 5 6.41 17.31 18.11
N ALA A 6 7.04 16.67 17.12
CA ALA A 6 6.60 16.67 15.73
C ALA A 6 5.60 15.54 15.40
N LEU A 7 5.34 14.60 16.33
CA LEU A 7 4.48 13.45 16.05
C LEU A 7 3.02 13.84 15.76
N MET A 8 2.57 14.94 16.34
CA MET A 8 1.23 15.50 16.13
C MET A 8 1.18 16.51 14.99
N GLU A 9 2.31 16.82 14.36
CA GLU A 9 2.32 17.73 13.22
C GLU A 9 1.62 17.12 12.01
N GLN A 10 0.96 18.01 11.27
CA GLN A 10 0.30 17.71 10.01
C GLN A 10 0.87 18.63 8.91
N PRO A 11 2.11 18.41 8.44
CA PRO A 11 2.77 19.34 7.51
C PRO A 11 2.06 19.48 6.17
N ILE A 12 1.27 18.47 5.79
CA ILE A 12 0.44 18.46 4.58
C ILE A 12 -1.02 18.38 5.05
N PRO A 13 -1.86 19.41 4.82
CA PRO A 13 -3.26 19.44 5.29
C PRO A 13 -4.13 18.25 4.86
N LEU A 14 -3.80 17.62 3.73
CA LEU A 14 -4.51 16.45 3.19
C LEU A 14 -4.05 15.11 3.80
N ARG A 15 -3.13 15.13 4.77
CA ARG A 15 -2.55 13.93 5.39
C ARG A 15 -2.86 13.89 6.87
N ASN A 16 -2.92 12.70 7.48
CA ASN A 16 -3.05 12.58 8.94
C ASN A 16 -1.76 13.06 9.65
N PRO A 17 -1.82 13.33 10.97
CA PRO A 17 -0.63 13.53 11.79
C PRO A 17 0.36 12.36 11.69
N LEU A 18 1.66 12.63 11.86
CA LEU A 18 2.72 11.61 11.72
C LEU A 18 2.50 10.37 12.61
N LEU A 19 1.98 10.56 13.82
CA LEU A 19 1.68 9.49 14.77
C LEU A 19 0.64 8.48 14.25
N SER A 20 -0.32 8.94 13.45
CA SER A 20 -1.36 8.08 12.84
C SER A 20 -0.74 6.96 11.99
N TYR A 21 0.34 7.25 11.27
CA TYR A 21 1.01 6.27 10.42
C TYR A 21 1.71 5.16 11.22
N LEU A 22 2.13 5.44 12.45
CA LEU A 22 2.81 4.47 13.31
C LEU A 22 1.86 3.38 13.79
N GLY A 23 0.60 3.72 14.08
CA GLY A 23 -0.44 2.75 14.42
C GLY A 23 -1.14 2.14 13.20
N HIS A 24 -1.29 2.91 12.12
CA HIS A 24 -1.88 2.43 10.86
C HIS A 24 -1.15 1.22 10.28
N MET A 25 0.18 1.23 10.27
CA MET A 25 0.94 0.10 9.73
C MET A 25 0.67 -1.24 10.44
N PRO A 26 0.86 -1.38 11.76
CA PRO A 26 0.58 -2.64 12.45
C PRO A 26 -0.90 -3.01 12.40
N THR A 27 -1.83 -2.06 12.45
CA THR A 27 -3.26 -2.34 12.30
C THR A 27 -3.59 -2.92 10.92
N PHE A 28 -3.01 -2.36 9.86
CA PHE A 28 -3.16 -2.87 8.50
C PHE A 28 -2.57 -4.29 8.35
N GLU A 29 -1.51 -4.62 9.08
CA GLU A 29 -0.95 -5.97 9.11
C GLU A 29 -1.87 -6.93 9.90
N ASP A 30 -2.48 -6.48 11.01
CA ASP A 30 -3.26 -7.31 11.93
C ASP A 30 -4.69 -7.63 11.44
N ILE A 31 -5.35 -6.72 10.72
CA ILE A 31 -6.73 -6.90 10.23
C ILE A 31 -6.83 -8.10 9.26
N PRO A 32 -6.03 -8.19 8.16
CA PRO A 32 -6.10 -9.32 7.24
C PRO A 32 -5.75 -10.64 7.94
N LEU A 33 -4.79 -10.62 8.88
CA LEU A 33 -4.42 -11.81 9.65
C LEU A 33 -5.57 -12.30 10.52
N THR A 34 -6.26 -11.38 11.21
CA THR A 34 -7.42 -11.69 12.05
C THR A 34 -8.53 -12.34 11.23
N ARG A 35 -8.80 -11.82 10.03
CA ARG A 35 -9.77 -12.39 9.09
C ARG A 35 -9.34 -13.78 8.60
N ALA A 36 -8.08 -13.94 8.18
CA ALA A 36 -7.56 -15.19 7.63
C ALA A 36 -7.44 -16.32 8.68
N THR A 37 -7.04 -15.99 9.91
CA THR A 37 -6.91 -17.00 10.98
C THR A 37 -8.18 -17.18 11.81
N ASN A 38 -9.24 -16.43 11.49
CA ASN A 38 -10.48 -16.37 12.28
C ASN A 38 -10.24 -16.24 13.80
N SER A 39 -9.24 -15.45 14.18
CA SER A 39 -8.81 -15.28 15.57
C SER A 39 -9.26 -13.93 16.10
N LYS A 40 -8.97 -13.65 17.38
CA LYS A 40 -9.14 -12.30 17.92
C LYS A 40 -8.09 -11.35 17.36
N PRO A 41 -8.39 -10.03 17.26
CA PRO A 41 -7.39 -8.99 17.01
C PRO A 41 -6.24 -9.03 18.03
N THR A 42 -5.09 -8.52 17.63
CA THR A 42 -4.01 -8.25 18.60
C THR A 42 -4.48 -7.14 19.54
N GLU A 43 -4.26 -7.31 20.84
CA GLU A 43 -4.65 -6.28 21.81
C GLU A 43 -3.70 -5.07 21.74
N PRO A 44 -4.23 -3.83 21.81
CA PRO A 44 -5.65 -3.50 22.02
C PRO A 44 -6.51 -3.58 20.74
N ALA A 45 -7.62 -4.33 20.79
CA ALA A 45 -8.47 -4.56 19.61
C ALA A 45 -9.10 -3.28 19.01
N TYR A 46 -9.32 -2.25 19.83
CA TYR A 46 -9.91 -0.98 19.39
C TYR A 46 -8.98 -0.19 18.44
N TYR A 47 -7.70 -0.56 18.34
CA TYR A 47 -6.77 0.03 17.37
C TYR A 47 -7.18 -0.26 15.92
N HIS A 48 -7.97 -1.30 15.67
CA HIS A 48 -8.59 -1.50 14.35
C HIS A 48 -9.45 -0.28 13.99
N GLN A 49 -10.30 0.19 14.90
CA GLN A 49 -11.21 1.32 14.63
C GLN A 49 -10.47 2.65 14.44
N ILE A 50 -9.41 2.88 15.22
CA ILE A 50 -8.66 4.15 15.17
C ILE A 50 -7.76 4.22 13.93
N PHE A 51 -7.15 3.10 13.56
CA PHE A 51 -6.05 3.07 12.60
C PHE A 51 -6.35 2.35 11.27
N GLU A 52 -7.53 1.73 11.09
CA GLU A 52 -7.96 1.14 9.79
C GLU A 52 -8.17 2.22 8.71
N ARG A 53 -8.30 3.50 9.11
CA ARG A 53 -8.54 4.64 8.22
C ARG A 53 -7.56 4.69 7.05
N GLY A 54 -8.10 4.61 5.83
CA GLY A 54 -7.43 4.95 4.58
C GLY A 54 -7.25 6.47 4.42
N ILE A 55 -6.27 6.88 3.62
CA ILE A 55 -5.91 8.29 3.39
C ILE A 55 -6.24 8.65 1.95
N ASP A 56 -7.52 8.60 1.60
CA ASP A 56 -7.98 9.20 0.35
C ASP A 56 -8.97 10.32 0.68
N PRO A 57 -8.58 11.59 0.52
CA PRO A 57 -9.55 12.68 0.51
C PRO A 57 -10.44 12.55 -0.73
N ASP A 58 -11.71 12.95 -0.62
CA ASP A 58 -12.58 13.09 -1.79
C ASP A 58 -11.89 14.05 -2.78
N VAL A 59 -11.53 13.52 -3.96
CA VAL A 59 -10.77 14.23 -5.00
C VAL A 59 -11.54 15.43 -5.53
N ASP A 60 -12.87 15.37 -5.49
CA ASP A 60 -13.76 16.33 -6.14
C ASP A 60 -14.37 17.33 -5.14
N ASN A 61 -14.47 16.98 -3.86
CA ASN A 61 -15.03 17.87 -2.84
C ASN A 61 -14.27 17.83 -1.50
N PRO A 62 -13.41 18.82 -1.23
CA PRO A 62 -12.70 18.96 0.05
C PRO A 62 -13.61 19.06 1.29
N SER A 63 -14.91 19.33 1.10
CA SER A 63 -15.92 19.42 2.17
C SER A 63 -16.59 18.07 2.46
N LYS A 64 -16.41 17.07 1.59
CA LYS A 64 -16.87 15.70 1.83
C LYS A 64 -15.72 14.90 2.42
N PHE A 65 -15.88 14.52 3.67
CA PHE A 65 -15.12 13.43 4.25
C PHE A 65 -15.92 12.16 3.94
N HIS A 66 -15.28 11.10 3.44
CA HIS A 66 -15.95 9.79 3.40
C HIS A 66 -16.35 9.39 4.83
N ASP A 67 -17.29 8.46 5.00
CA ASP A 67 -17.63 7.91 6.32
C ASP A 67 -16.34 7.38 6.98
N HIS A 68 -15.81 8.13 7.94
CA HIS A 68 -14.55 7.83 8.60
C HIS A 68 -14.79 7.74 10.10
N SER A 69 -14.09 6.80 10.74
CA SER A 69 -13.95 6.75 12.19
C SER A 69 -13.33 8.05 12.70
N GLU A 70 -13.86 8.56 13.81
CA GLU A 70 -13.35 9.75 14.49
C GLU A 70 -11.90 9.49 14.93
N LEU A 71 -11.00 10.42 14.60
CA LEU A 71 -9.67 10.41 15.21
C LEU A 71 -9.86 10.83 16.67
N PRO A 72 -9.24 10.12 17.63
CA PRO A 72 -9.31 10.54 19.02
C PRO A 72 -8.61 11.90 19.19
N ASP A 73 -9.23 12.80 19.97
CA ASP A 73 -8.70 14.14 20.30
C ASP A 73 -7.32 14.07 20.98
N VAL A 74 -7.04 12.95 21.65
CA VAL A 74 -5.73 12.66 22.25
C VAL A 74 -5.23 11.36 21.62
N PHE A 75 -4.16 11.47 20.84
CA PHE A 75 -3.47 10.27 20.38
C PHE A 75 -2.82 9.55 21.56
N LEU A 76 -2.84 8.24 21.46
CA LEU A 76 -2.31 7.28 22.42
C LEU A 76 -0.83 7.53 22.72
N CYS A 77 -0.38 7.03 23.87
CA CYS A 77 1.03 7.04 24.24
C CYS A 77 1.87 6.36 23.15
N LEU A 78 2.98 6.99 22.73
CA LEU A 78 3.84 6.45 21.66
C LEU A 78 4.31 5.05 22.01
N GLU A 79 4.63 4.83 23.29
CA GLU A 79 5.04 3.55 23.86
C GLU A 79 3.99 2.45 23.62
N ASP A 80 2.71 2.75 23.79
CA ASP A 80 1.62 1.78 23.58
C ASP A 80 1.50 1.38 22.10
N ILE A 81 1.60 2.36 21.19
CA ILE A 81 1.55 2.11 19.74
C ILE A 81 2.76 1.25 19.30
N LEU A 82 3.94 1.53 19.86
CA LEU A 82 5.13 0.74 19.60
C LEU A 82 5.00 -0.68 20.18
N GLN A 83 4.43 -0.84 21.37
CA GLN A 83 4.20 -2.15 21.96
C GLN A 83 3.21 -2.96 21.13
N TYR A 84 2.10 -2.34 20.67
CA TYR A 84 1.16 -2.98 19.75
C TYR A 84 1.85 -3.47 18.48
N ARG A 85 2.72 -2.63 17.88
CA ARG A 85 3.52 -3.02 16.72
C ARG A 85 4.39 -4.25 17.00
N GLU A 86 5.03 -4.32 18.17
CA GLU A 86 5.83 -5.49 18.53
C GLU A 86 4.97 -6.75 18.74
N HIS A 87 3.77 -6.62 19.31
CA HIS A 87 2.83 -7.74 19.42
C HIS A 87 2.39 -8.27 18.05
N VAL A 88 2.05 -7.39 17.11
CA VAL A 88 1.67 -7.78 15.74
C VAL A 88 2.84 -8.47 15.02
N LYS A 89 4.06 -7.96 15.17
CA LYS A 89 5.26 -8.63 14.64
C LYS A 89 5.47 -10.01 15.24
N ALA A 90 5.34 -10.15 16.56
CA ALA A 90 5.50 -11.43 17.24
C ALA A 90 4.48 -12.45 16.72
N ARG A 91 3.22 -12.03 16.53
CA ARG A 91 2.18 -12.84 15.90
C ARG A 91 2.56 -13.27 14.47
N ILE A 92 3.07 -12.37 13.66
CA ILE A 92 3.54 -12.70 12.29
C ILE A 92 4.70 -13.69 12.32
N MET A 93 5.70 -13.48 13.20
CA MET A 93 6.84 -14.40 13.31
C MET A 93 6.38 -15.80 13.74
N ALA A 94 5.47 -15.92 14.70
CA ALA A 94 4.91 -17.19 15.12
C ALA A 94 4.18 -17.93 13.97
N LEU A 95 3.52 -17.19 13.06
CA LEU A 95 2.93 -17.80 11.86
C LEU A 95 4.00 -18.38 10.94
N TYR A 96 5.10 -17.67 10.69
CA TYR A 96 6.20 -18.20 9.87
C TYR A 96 6.89 -19.41 10.51
N GLU A 97 7.09 -19.41 11.84
CA GLU A 97 7.63 -20.56 12.57
C GLU A 97 6.74 -21.79 12.48
N SER A 98 5.42 -21.60 12.37
CA SER A 98 4.46 -22.69 12.20
C SER A 98 4.31 -23.19 10.75
N GLU A 99 5.06 -22.62 9.80
CA GLU A 99 5.00 -22.88 8.34
C GLU A 99 3.61 -22.69 7.68
N LYS A 100 2.60 -22.26 8.43
CA LYS A 100 1.23 -22.00 7.96
C LYS A 100 1.14 -21.13 6.70
N PRO A 101 1.95 -20.07 6.51
CA PRO A 101 1.89 -19.24 5.31
C PRO A 101 2.20 -19.99 4.01
N TYR A 102 2.92 -21.11 4.10
CA TYR A 102 3.29 -21.93 2.95
C TYR A 102 2.23 -23.00 2.64
N THR A 103 1.50 -23.45 3.65
CA THR A 103 0.48 -24.51 3.55
C THR A 103 -0.94 -23.96 3.35
N ASP A 104 -1.23 -22.79 3.91
CA ASP A 104 -2.54 -22.14 3.87
C ASP A 104 -2.47 -20.89 2.99
N ARG A 105 -3.14 -20.93 1.83
CA ARG A 105 -3.17 -19.84 0.86
C ARG A 105 -3.86 -18.59 1.43
N CYS A 106 -4.87 -18.74 2.29
CA CYS A 106 -5.58 -17.63 2.90
C CYS A 106 -4.63 -16.81 3.79
N ILE A 107 -3.87 -17.50 4.63
CA ILE A 107 -2.85 -16.89 5.51
C ILE A 107 -1.69 -16.32 4.67
N GLY A 108 -1.24 -17.04 3.64
CA GLY A 108 -0.21 -16.57 2.71
C GLY A 108 -0.61 -15.27 2.00
N ARG A 109 -1.86 -15.19 1.53
CA ARG A 109 -2.44 -14.00 0.88
C ARG A 109 -2.54 -12.83 1.85
N ALA A 110 -3.04 -13.07 3.08
CA ALA A 110 -3.12 -12.04 4.12
C ALA A 110 -1.75 -11.43 4.45
N LEU A 111 -0.73 -12.28 4.60
CA LEU A 111 0.66 -11.83 4.83
C LEU A 111 1.27 -11.10 3.63
N TRP A 112 0.94 -11.52 2.41
CA TRP A 112 1.39 -10.85 1.19
C TRP A 112 0.81 -9.43 1.07
N ILE A 113 -0.49 -9.26 1.30
CA ILE A 113 -1.17 -7.95 1.31
C ILE A 113 -0.53 -7.03 2.36
N ALA A 114 -0.37 -7.56 3.58
CA ALA A 114 0.27 -6.85 4.70
C ALA A 114 1.70 -6.38 4.34
N ARG A 115 2.51 -7.26 3.73
CA ARG A 115 3.90 -6.97 3.36
C ARG A 115 4.03 -5.98 2.21
N LEU A 116 3.15 -6.01 1.21
CA LEU A 116 3.22 -5.11 0.07
C LEU A 116 2.79 -3.68 0.40
N CYS A 117 1.84 -3.48 1.31
CA CYS A 117 1.53 -2.14 1.80
C CYS A 117 2.77 -1.45 2.39
N LYS A 118 3.59 -2.21 3.12
CA LYS A 118 4.88 -1.75 3.66
C LYS A 118 5.93 -1.51 2.58
N ALA A 119 5.97 -2.34 1.53
CA ALA A 119 6.90 -2.18 0.41
C ALA A 119 6.52 -1.00 -0.51
N ARG A 120 5.22 -0.73 -0.73
CA ARG A 120 4.75 0.46 -1.48
C ARG A 120 5.17 1.78 -0.81
N LYS A 121 5.33 1.80 0.51
CA LYS A 121 5.91 2.94 1.24
C LYS A 121 7.45 3.04 1.16
N ARG A 122 8.12 2.08 0.51
CA ARG A 122 9.60 1.96 0.50
C ARG A 122 10.22 1.78 -0.90
N SER A 123 9.44 1.63 -1.96
CA SER A 123 9.98 1.44 -3.31
C SER A 123 10.27 2.75 -4.02
N TYR A 124 11.54 3.13 -4.08
CA TYR A 124 12.10 3.93 -5.15
C TYR A 124 13.38 3.23 -5.67
N PHE A 125 13.56 3.27 -7.00
CA PHE A 125 14.79 2.96 -7.74
C PHE A 125 15.12 1.49 -8.04
N THR A 126 14.57 1.00 -9.15
CA THR A 126 15.37 0.38 -10.22
C THR A 126 14.70 0.66 -11.57
N THR A 127 15.33 1.48 -12.41
CA THR A 127 14.86 1.77 -13.77
C THR A 127 15.75 1.07 -14.79
N PRO A 128 15.20 0.27 -15.71
CA PRO A 128 15.92 -0.15 -16.90
C PRO A 128 16.23 1.09 -17.76
N SER A 129 17.43 1.25 -18.29
CA SER A 129 17.82 2.44 -19.07
C SER A 129 17.40 2.42 -20.55
N LYS A 130 16.72 1.37 -21.02
CA LYS A 130 16.43 1.17 -22.45
C LYS A 130 15.08 1.75 -22.84
N SER A 131 15.07 2.68 -23.80
CA SER A 131 13.86 3.13 -24.48
C SER A 131 13.22 1.99 -25.28
N MET A 132 11.88 1.93 -25.24
CA MET A 132 11.09 0.95 -25.98
C MET A 132 10.50 1.63 -27.22
N ASP A 133 10.97 1.21 -28.39
CA ASP A 133 10.44 1.65 -29.69
C ASP A 133 9.70 0.47 -30.33
N ARG A 134 8.36 0.44 -30.24
CA ARG A 134 7.55 -0.59 -30.90
C ARG A 134 6.96 -0.06 -32.20
N ARG A 135 7.43 -0.65 -33.30
CA ARG A 135 7.11 -0.22 -34.68
C ARG A 135 5.94 -0.98 -35.33
N ALA A 136 5.35 -1.95 -34.63
CA ALA A 136 4.24 -2.76 -35.14
C ALA A 136 3.15 -2.93 -34.07
N GLN A 137 1.91 -3.07 -34.52
CA GLN A 137 0.75 -3.41 -33.70
C GLN A 137 0.95 -4.82 -33.12
N ALA A 138 0.58 -5.01 -31.86
CA ALA A 138 0.77 -6.28 -31.16
C ALA A 138 -0.35 -6.54 -30.17
N ASP A 139 -0.66 -7.81 -29.99
CA ASP A 139 -1.62 -8.30 -29.01
C ASP A 139 -0.90 -8.60 -27.69
N PHE A 140 -1.46 -8.11 -26.60
CA PHE A 140 -0.96 -8.29 -25.25
C PHE A 140 -2.00 -8.98 -24.39
N ASN A 141 -1.54 -9.90 -23.56
CA ASN A 141 -2.31 -10.38 -22.42
C ASN A 141 -1.86 -9.58 -21.19
N ILE A 142 -2.78 -8.81 -20.59
CA ILE A 142 -2.54 -7.97 -19.41
C ILE A 142 -3.35 -8.51 -18.24
N GLY A 143 -2.70 -8.65 -17.08
CA GLY A 143 -3.31 -9.09 -15.82
C GLY A 143 -2.73 -10.41 -15.32
N TYR A 144 -3.16 -10.83 -14.13
CA TYR A 144 -2.74 -12.09 -13.51
C TYR A 144 -3.90 -13.06 -13.29
N HIS A 145 -3.64 -14.35 -13.54
CA HIS A 145 -4.56 -15.44 -13.19
C HIS A 145 -4.45 -15.79 -11.69
N ASP A 146 -5.00 -14.94 -10.83
CA ASP A 146 -5.17 -15.15 -9.38
C ASP A 146 -6.68 -15.14 -9.04
N PRO A 147 -7.30 -16.32 -8.81
CA PRO A 147 -8.73 -16.38 -8.47
C PRO A 147 -8.99 -15.75 -7.10
N GLU A 148 -10.19 -15.19 -6.91
CA GLU A 148 -10.58 -14.61 -5.62
C GLU A 148 -10.71 -15.65 -4.50
N SER A 149 -10.88 -16.93 -4.87
CA SER A 149 -10.91 -18.03 -3.91
C SER A 149 -9.52 -18.34 -3.36
N ASP A 150 -9.49 -19.06 -2.23
CA ASP A 150 -8.27 -19.65 -1.70
C ASP A 150 -7.89 -20.97 -2.42
N ASP A 151 -8.67 -21.35 -3.43
CA ASP A 151 -8.47 -22.54 -4.26
C ASP A 151 -7.53 -22.23 -5.43
N GLY A 152 -6.23 -22.23 -5.17
CA GLY A 152 -5.24 -22.01 -6.22
C GLY A 152 -3.81 -22.40 -5.80
N PRO A 153 -2.89 -22.56 -6.77
CA PRO A 153 -1.50 -22.91 -6.50
C PRO A 153 -0.74 -21.76 -5.83
N ASN A 154 0.05 -22.05 -4.79
CA ASN A 154 0.79 -21.03 -4.03
C ASN A 154 1.99 -20.49 -4.86
N ARG A 155 1.75 -19.46 -5.71
CA ARG A 155 2.73 -18.93 -6.68
C ARG A 155 2.86 -17.40 -6.66
N PHE A 156 1.78 -16.71 -6.96
CA PHE A 156 1.70 -15.25 -7.05
C PHE A 156 0.33 -14.82 -6.55
N PHE A 157 0.28 -13.62 -6.00
CA PHE A 157 -0.94 -12.93 -5.60
C PHE A 157 -1.03 -11.64 -6.40
N ALA A 158 -2.24 -11.23 -6.75
CA ALA A 158 -2.50 -9.99 -7.47
C ALA A 158 -3.44 -9.11 -6.65
N TRP A 159 -3.32 -7.79 -6.85
CA TRP A 159 -4.36 -6.85 -6.42
C TRP A 159 -5.64 -7.14 -7.20
N ASP A 160 -6.78 -6.82 -6.60
CA ASP A 160 -8.10 -6.92 -7.23
C ASP A 160 -8.13 -6.28 -8.63
N ASN A 161 -7.55 -5.09 -8.77
CA ASN A 161 -7.44 -4.37 -10.05
C ASN A 161 -6.40 -4.93 -11.03
N GLU A 162 -5.65 -5.96 -10.65
CA GLU A 162 -4.65 -6.64 -11.48
C GLU A 162 -5.08 -8.07 -11.85
N ARG A 163 -6.26 -8.52 -11.40
CA ARG A 163 -6.86 -9.83 -11.70
C ARG A 163 -7.52 -9.82 -13.09
N GLU A 164 -8.00 -11.00 -13.48
CA GLU A 164 -8.76 -11.25 -14.71
C GLU A 164 -8.01 -10.82 -15.98
N PRO A 165 -7.08 -11.66 -16.46
CA PRO A 165 -6.29 -11.31 -17.62
C PRO A 165 -7.16 -11.15 -18.86
N TYR A 166 -6.90 -10.08 -19.60
CA TYR A 166 -7.62 -9.75 -20.82
C TYR A 166 -6.65 -9.52 -21.97
N GLU A 167 -7.13 -9.79 -23.18
CA GLU A 167 -6.39 -9.54 -24.40
C GLU A 167 -6.69 -8.14 -24.92
N ILE A 168 -5.64 -7.41 -25.27
CA ILE A 168 -5.75 -6.09 -25.87
C ILE A 168 -4.76 -5.93 -27.02
N THR A 169 -5.27 -5.40 -28.13
CA THR A 169 -4.45 -5.02 -29.27
C THR A 169 -4.03 -3.56 -29.12
N VAL A 170 -2.73 -3.31 -29.11
CA VAL A 170 -2.18 -1.95 -28.96
C VAL A 170 -1.47 -1.53 -30.24
N SER A 171 -1.84 -0.36 -30.75
CA SER A 171 -1.19 0.27 -31.90
C SER A 171 0.30 0.56 -31.64
N PRO A 172 1.13 0.77 -32.67
CA PRO A 172 2.53 1.14 -32.50
C PRO A 172 2.69 2.38 -31.60
N ILE A 173 3.52 2.27 -30.56
CA ILE A 173 3.84 3.35 -29.64
C ILE A 173 5.34 3.38 -29.34
N LYS A 174 5.83 4.57 -29.01
CA LYS A 174 7.20 4.79 -28.54
C LYS A 174 7.16 5.31 -27.12
N VAL A 175 7.88 4.64 -26.22
CA VAL A 175 7.92 4.98 -24.79
C VAL A 175 9.37 5.22 -24.38
N GLN A 176 9.60 6.34 -23.69
CA GLN A 176 10.92 6.64 -23.15
C GLN A 176 11.26 5.65 -22.03
N GLY A 177 12.48 5.12 -22.05
CA GLY A 177 12.94 4.11 -21.10
C GLY A 177 13.29 4.65 -19.72
N ARG A 178 13.26 5.97 -19.54
CA ARG A 178 13.53 6.63 -18.27
C ARG A 178 12.46 7.68 -17.99
N PRO A 179 12.19 7.97 -16.72
CA PRO A 179 11.39 9.13 -16.33
C PRO A 179 11.98 10.43 -16.89
N VAL A 180 11.11 11.42 -17.01
CA VAL A 180 11.51 12.81 -17.30
C VAL A 180 12.41 13.30 -16.17
N SER A 181 13.54 13.91 -16.52
CA SER A 181 14.50 14.45 -15.56
C SER A 181 14.12 15.86 -15.13
N ASN A 182 14.61 16.28 -13.96
CA ASN A 182 14.43 17.65 -13.48
C ASN A 182 15.00 18.69 -14.47
N GLY A 183 16.07 18.36 -15.21
CA GLY A 183 16.65 19.25 -16.22
C GLY A 183 15.75 19.43 -17.45
N GLU A 184 15.12 18.35 -17.92
CA GLU A 184 14.12 18.43 -19.01
C GLU A 184 12.89 19.22 -18.59
N TYR A 185 12.42 19.02 -17.35
CA TYR A 185 11.31 19.79 -16.80
C TYR A 185 11.66 21.27 -16.62
N ALA A 186 12.85 21.59 -16.12
CA ALA A 186 13.33 22.97 -16.00
C ALA A 186 13.41 23.67 -17.36
N LYS A 187 13.86 22.96 -18.40
CA LYS A 187 13.86 23.50 -19.78
C LYS A 187 12.45 23.78 -20.27
N TYR A 188 11.50 22.88 -20.05
CA TYR A 188 10.10 23.09 -20.36
C TYR A 188 9.54 24.37 -19.69
N LEU A 189 9.84 24.61 -18.41
CA LEU A 189 9.39 25.82 -17.71
C LEU A 189 9.94 27.12 -18.28
N VAL A 190 11.15 27.11 -18.86
CA VAL A 190 11.75 28.28 -19.51
C VAL A 190 11.19 28.50 -20.92
N ASP A 191 10.93 27.42 -21.65
CA ASP A 191 10.44 27.46 -23.03
C ASP A 191 8.94 27.81 -23.09
N VAL A 192 8.15 27.47 -22.07
CA VAL A 192 6.76 27.92 -21.92
C VAL A 192 6.77 29.37 -21.45
N LYS A 193 6.73 30.32 -22.39
CA LYS A 193 6.30 31.69 -22.09
C LYS A 193 4.86 31.63 -21.57
N GLU A 194 4.57 32.34 -20.48
CA GLU A 194 3.23 32.39 -19.89
C GLU A 194 2.13 32.61 -20.97
N PRO A 195 0.97 31.95 -20.84
CA PRO A 195 -0.17 32.18 -21.73
C PRO A 195 -0.68 33.62 -21.66
#